data_AF-A0A4P8HZ42-F1
#
_entry.id   AF-A0A4P8HZ42-F1
#
_cell.length_a   1.000
_cell.length_b   1.000
_cell.length_c   1.000
_cell.angle_alpha   90.00
_cell.angle_beta   90.00
_cell.angle_gamma   90.00
#
_symmetry.space_group_name_H-M   'P 1'
#
loop_
_entity.id
_entity.type
_entity.pdbx_description
1 polymer ?
#
loop_
_entity_poly.entity_id
_entity_poly.type
_entity_poly.pdbx_seq_one_letter_code
_entity_poly.pdbx_strand_id
1 'polypeptide(L)'
;MANRVYLTGLNEDFFEDDDVSMHALVERNYAIPLLWFGLFEADDLKLYSDVPILLTSRDRALANLRRRAPGLKAFLGDLAAPVVDHWITFIEQNAYANYLLNTLELAQMEEEEGEFQRDLEQYQAEFESIVAGTFASRELSVILQETDQLAQFPYAGGPLHLCGYSFDLELPWERKAA
;
A
#
# COMPACT_ATOMS: atom_id res chain seq x y z
N MET A 1 -23.98 2.97 -2.73
CA MET A 1 -22.71 3.50 -3.26
C MET A 1 -21.76 2.33 -3.34
N ALA A 2 -20.91 2.24 -4.36
CA ALA A 2 -19.78 1.29 -4.32
C ALA A 2 -18.75 1.91 -3.39
N ASN A 3 -18.15 1.16 -2.46
CA ASN A 3 -17.21 1.69 -1.48
C ASN A 3 -15.79 1.48 -2.00
N ARG A 4 -15.24 2.49 -2.69
CA ARG A 4 -13.95 2.36 -3.40
C ARG A 4 -12.82 3.17 -2.77
N VAL A 5 -11.62 2.68 -3.00
CA VAL A 5 -10.38 3.41 -2.83
C VAL A 5 -9.66 3.46 -4.18
N TYR A 6 -9.05 4.61 -4.47
CA TYR A 6 -8.33 4.83 -5.71
C TYR A 6 -6.88 5.18 -5.42
N LEU A 7 -5.97 4.54 -6.15
CA LEU A 7 -4.62 5.06 -6.31
C LEU A 7 -4.60 5.92 -7.56
N THR A 8 -4.20 7.17 -7.38
CA THR A 8 -4.20 8.21 -8.40
C THR A 8 -2.79 8.69 -8.66
N GLY A 9 -2.41 8.83 -9.93
CA GLY A 9 -1.21 9.52 -10.37
C GLY A 9 -1.52 10.98 -10.65
N LEU A 10 -0.61 11.87 -10.24
CA LEU A 10 -0.74 13.30 -10.38
C LEU A 10 0.42 13.82 -11.22
N ASN A 11 0.14 14.66 -12.21
CA ASN A 11 1.18 15.19 -13.09
C ASN A 11 2.04 16.29 -12.42
N GLU A 12 1.51 16.93 -11.39
CA GLU A 12 2.01 18.15 -10.75
C GLU A 12 1.86 18.05 -9.22
N ASP A 13 2.32 19.05 -8.48
CA ASP A 13 2.23 19.05 -7.02
C ASP A 13 0.82 19.40 -6.57
N PHE A 14 0.15 18.44 -5.91
CA PHE A 14 -1.25 18.54 -5.51
C PHE A 14 -1.55 19.72 -4.57
N PHE A 15 -0.57 20.18 -3.79
CA PHE A 15 -0.78 21.24 -2.81
C PHE A 15 -0.32 22.63 -3.27
N GLU A 16 0.48 22.71 -4.32
CA GLU A 16 1.03 23.98 -4.82
C GLU A 16 0.30 24.48 -6.07
N ASP A 17 -0.29 23.57 -6.85
CA ASP A 17 -0.88 23.90 -8.15
C ASP A 17 -2.43 23.81 -8.14
N ASP A 18 -3.08 24.82 -8.71
CA ASP A 18 -4.55 24.86 -8.83
C ASP A 18 -5.11 23.92 -9.93
N ASP A 19 -4.27 23.51 -10.89
CA ASP A 19 -4.65 22.76 -12.11
C ASP A 19 -4.19 21.29 -12.11
N VAL A 20 -4.23 20.64 -10.94
CA VAL A 20 -3.69 19.30 -10.79
C VAL A 20 -4.57 18.25 -11.49
N SER A 21 -4.02 17.68 -12.57
CA SER A 21 -4.67 16.58 -13.29
C SER A 21 -4.52 15.25 -12.55
N MET A 22 -5.66 14.74 -12.05
CA MET A 22 -5.76 13.43 -11.38
C MET A 22 -6.02 12.31 -12.38
N HIS A 23 -5.16 11.28 -12.37
CA HIS A 23 -5.29 10.09 -13.22
C HIS A 23 -5.48 8.85 -12.36
N ALA A 24 -6.70 8.28 -12.35
CA ALA A 24 -6.95 7.03 -11.64
C ALA A 24 -6.10 5.91 -12.27
N LEU A 25 -5.20 5.32 -11.47
CA LEU A 25 -4.32 4.23 -11.91
C LEU A 25 -5.00 2.89 -11.70
N VAL A 26 -5.50 2.67 -10.49
CA VAL A 26 -6.13 1.43 -10.06
C VAL A 26 -7.18 1.74 -9.00
N GLU A 27 -8.26 0.95 -9.00
CA GLU A 27 -9.35 1.05 -8.03
C GLU A 27 -9.53 -0.27 -7.27
N ARG A 28 -10.01 -0.19 -6.02
CA ARG A 28 -10.42 -1.35 -5.24
C ARG A 28 -11.64 -1.06 -4.40
N ASN A 29 -12.47 -2.09 -4.21
CA ASN A 29 -13.64 -2.03 -3.36
C ASN A 29 -13.30 -2.53 -1.95
N TYR A 30 -13.81 -1.86 -0.92
CA TYR A 30 -13.82 -2.27 0.49
C TYR A 30 -12.46 -2.56 1.15
N ALA A 31 -11.33 -2.35 0.48
CA ALA A 31 -10.01 -2.65 1.03
C ALA A 31 -8.91 -1.82 0.36
N ILE A 32 -7.89 -1.48 1.15
CA ILE A 32 -6.65 -0.86 0.67
C ILE A 32 -5.59 -1.97 0.50
N PRO A 33 -5.10 -2.22 -0.73
CA PRO A 33 -4.07 -3.22 -0.97
C PRO A 33 -2.75 -2.92 -0.24
N LEU A 34 -2.12 -3.96 0.30
CA LEU A 34 -0.83 -3.88 0.99
C LEU A 34 0.27 -3.20 0.15
N LEU A 35 0.32 -3.50 -1.15
CA LEU A 35 1.32 -2.93 -2.06
C LEU A 35 1.17 -1.42 -2.23
N TRP A 36 -0.04 -0.87 -2.03
CA TRP A 36 -0.27 0.56 -2.12
C TRP A 36 0.29 1.29 -0.89
N PHE A 37 0.17 0.70 0.31
CA PHE A 37 0.86 1.20 1.50
C PHE A 37 2.38 1.24 1.34
N GLY A 38 2.94 0.34 0.52
CA GLY A 38 4.36 0.36 0.17
C GLY A 38 4.87 1.67 -0.42
N LEU A 39 4.00 2.52 -0.95
CA LEU A 39 4.35 3.84 -1.49
C LEU A 39 4.54 4.91 -0.41
N PHE A 40 3.79 4.84 0.70
CA PHE A 40 3.58 5.97 1.61
C PHE A 40 4.24 5.76 2.97
N GLU A 41 4.73 6.82 3.61
CA GLU A 41 5.16 6.84 5.01
C GLU A 41 4.10 7.47 5.93
N ALA A 42 4.24 7.32 7.24
CA ALA A 42 3.27 7.84 8.21
C ALA A 42 3.06 9.36 8.09
N ASP A 43 4.10 10.11 7.71
CA ASP A 43 4.04 11.55 7.50
C ASP A 43 3.36 11.95 6.18
N ASP A 44 3.15 11.00 5.26
CA ASP A 44 2.41 11.21 4.00
C ASP A 44 0.89 11.21 4.22
N LEU A 45 0.40 10.86 5.44
CA LEU A 45 -1.00 11.00 5.82
C LEU A 45 -1.35 12.48 5.99
N LYS A 46 -2.31 12.96 5.21
CA LYS A 46 -2.83 14.33 5.23
C LYS A 46 -4.34 14.32 5.39
N LEU A 47 -4.89 15.43 5.90
CA LEU A 47 -6.32 15.69 5.89
C LEU A 47 -6.63 16.70 4.79
N TYR A 48 -7.57 16.36 3.91
CA TYR A 48 -8.08 17.24 2.88
C TYR A 48 -9.60 17.31 2.98
N SER A 49 -10.15 18.47 3.35
CA SER A 49 -11.59 18.62 3.63
C SER A 49 -12.10 17.58 4.63
N ASP A 50 -11.36 17.38 5.71
CA ASP A 50 -11.61 16.41 6.79
C ASP A 50 -11.56 14.93 6.36
N VAL A 51 -11.10 14.66 5.13
CA VAL A 51 -10.93 13.31 4.60
C VAL A 51 -9.45 12.95 4.69
N PRO A 52 -9.08 11.86 5.38
CA PRO A 52 -7.70 11.38 5.35
C PRO A 52 -7.35 10.92 3.94
N ILE A 53 -6.15 11.25 3.50
CA ILE A 53 -5.57 10.85 2.22
C ILE A 53 -4.08 10.56 2.43
N LEU A 54 -3.48 9.71 1.58
CA LEU A 54 -2.02 9.56 1.55
C LEU A 54 -1.47 10.19 0.29
N LEU A 55 -0.52 11.12 0.42
CA LEU A 55 0.11 11.79 -0.71
C LEU A 55 1.63 11.75 -0.57
N THR A 56 2.33 11.31 -1.61
CA THR A 56 3.79 11.30 -1.65
C THR A 56 4.33 11.58 -3.05
N SER A 57 5.57 12.06 -3.14
CA SER A 57 6.24 12.25 -4.43
C SER A 57 6.68 10.92 -5.02
N ARG A 58 6.84 10.85 -6.35
CA ARG A 58 7.30 9.64 -7.03
C ARG A 58 8.67 9.19 -6.53
N ASP A 59 9.59 10.12 -6.30
CA ASP A 59 10.93 9.80 -5.81
C ASP A 59 10.87 9.17 -4.41
N ARG A 60 10.04 9.72 -3.51
CA ARG A 60 9.79 9.12 -2.19
C ARG A 60 9.11 7.76 -2.31
N ALA A 61 8.06 7.65 -3.13
CA ALA A 61 7.35 6.38 -3.35
C ALA A 61 8.28 5.25 -3.81
N LEU A 62 9.17 5.55 -4.77
CA LEU A 62 10.15 4.58 -5.27
C LEU A 62 11.21 4.22 -4.22
N ALA A 63 11.71 5.21 -3.46
CA ALA A 63 12.63 4.97 -2.37
C ALA A 63 12.00 4.07 -1.28
N ASN A 64 10.75 4.37 -0.92
CA ASN A 64 9.95 3.62 0.04
C ASN A 64 9.74 2.18 -0.41
N LEU A 65 9.28 1.96 -1.65
CA LEU A 65 9.09 0.62 -2.20
C LEU A 65 10.38 -0.19 -2.18
N ARG A 66 11.50 0.39 -2.65
CA ARG A 66 12.80 -0.31 -2.67
C ARG A 66 13.29 -0.66 -1.27
N ARG A 67 13.12 0.25 -0.31
CA ARG A 67 13.45 0.01 1.11
C ARG A 67 12.63 -1.14 1.69
N ARG A 68 11.34 -1.20 1.37
CA ARG A 68 10.37 -2.16 1.93
C ARG A 68 10.33 -3.49 1.18
N ALA A 69 10.83 -3.53 -0.05
CA ALA A 69 10.75 -4.69 -0.93
C ALA A 69 11.29 -5.99 -0.29
N PRO A 70 12.45 -6.01 0.39
CA PRO A 70 12.93 -7.25 1.01
C PRO A 70 11.95 -7.80 2.06
N GLY A 71 11.41 -6.94 2.93
CA GLY A 71 10.43 -7.34 3.94
C GLY A 71 9.10 -7.79 3.35
N LEU A 72 8.61 -7.09 2.32
CA LEU A 72 7.39 -7.48 1.61
C LEU A 72 7.55 -8.82 0.89
N LYS A 73 8.69 -9.05 0.21
CA LYS A 73 8.97 -10.33 -0.46
C LYS A 73 9.06 -11.47 0.55
N ALA A 74 9.72 -11.25 1.68
CA ALA A 74 9.80 -12.24 2.75
C ALA A 74 8.42 -12.57 3.33
N PHE A 75 7.57 -11.55 3.54
CA PHE A 75 6.21 -11.73 4.04
C PHE A 75 5.28 -12.45 3.05
N LEU A 76 5.32 -12.05 1.77
CA LEU A 76 4.49 -12.64 0.72
C LEU A 76 4.96 -14.04 0.30
N GLY A 77 6.22 -14.38 0.58
CA GLY A 77 6.85 -15.64 0.20
C GLY A 77 7.28 -15.71 -1.27
N ASP A 78 8.07 -16.72 -1.59
CA ASP A 78 8.77 -16.83 -2.89
C ASP A 78 7.83 -16.82 -4.10
N LEU A 79 6.62 -17.37 -3.95
CA LEU A 79 5.64 -17.42 -5.04
C LEU A 79 5.08 -16.05 -5.41
N ALA A 80 4.92 -15.16 -4.44
CA ALA A 80 4.31 -13.84 -4.63
C ALA A 80 5.35 -12.69 -4.62
N ALA A 81 6.60 -12.96 -4.24
CA ALA A 81 7.71 -12.02 -4.31
C ALA A 81 7.86 -11.30 -5.67
N PRO A 82 7.66 -11.94 -6.85
CA PRO A 82 7.74 -11.26 -8.14
C PRO A 82 6.72 -10.13 -8.32
N VAL A 83 5.58 -10.18 -7.62
CA VAL A 83 4.55 -9.12 -7.69
C VAL A 83 5.09 -7.80 -7.14
N VAL A 84 5.97 -7.85 -6.14
CA VAL A 84 6.62 -6.65 -5.59
C VAL A 84 7.51 -5.99 -6.64
N ASP A 85 8.25 -6.80 -7.42
CA ASP A 85 9.11 -6.30 -8.50
C ASP A 85 8.31 -5.73 -9.68
N HIS A 86 7.21 -6.39 -10.03
CA HIS A 86 6.27 -5.87 -11.03
C HIS A 86 5.65 -4.54 -10.58
N TRP A 87 5.32 -4.42 -9.29
CA TRP A 87 4.79 -3.18 -8.74
C TRP A 87 5.81 -2.04 -8.80
N ILE A 88 7.06 -2.30 -8.42
CA ILE A 88 8.15 -1.32 -8.57
C ILE A 88 8.29 -0.91 -10.03
N THR A 89 8.33 -1.88 -10.94
CA THR A 89 8.45 -1.63 -12.38
C THR A 89 7.31 -0.76 -12.91
N PHE A 90 6.07 -1.03 -12.47
CA PHE A 90 4.91 -0.23 -12.81
C PHE A 90 5.10 1.23 -12.38
N ILE A 91 5.46 1.49 -11.12
CA ILE A 91 5.71 2.85 -10.61
C ILE A 91 6.89 3.53 -11.33
N GLU A 92 7.93 2.78 -11.68
CA GLU A 92 9.09 3.29 -12.43
C GLU A 92 8.74 3.69 -13.87
N GLN A 93 7.84 2.98 -14.53
CA GLN A 93 7.47 3.26 -15.93
C GLN A 93 6.47 4.41 -16.06
N ASN A 94 5.76 4.74 -14.98
CA ASN A 94 4.74 5.79 -14.99
C ASN A 94 5.40 7.17 -14.83
N ALA A 95 4.91 8.19 -15.54
CA ALA A 95 5.51 9.52 -15.57
C ALA A 95 4.89 10.53 -14.59
N TYR A 96 4.17 10.06 -13.57
CA TYR A 96 3.50 10.93 -12.59
C TYR A 96 4.51 11.55 -11.62
N ALA A 97 4.28 12.79 -11.21
CA ALA A 97 5.09 13.50 -10.22
C ALA A 97 4.76 13.03 -8.80
N ASN A 98 3.48 12.77 -8.51
CA ASN A 98 2.99 12.38 -7.19
C ASN A 98 2.01 11.22 -7.27
N TYR A 99 1.85 10.51 -6.15
CA TYR A 99 0.85 9.46 -5.96
C TYR A 99 -0.07 9.82 -4.80
N LEU A 100 -1.37 9.66 -5.02
CA LEU A 100 -2.44 9.94 -4.06
C LEU A 100 -3.27 8.68 -3.83
N LEU A 101 -3.38 8.25 -2.58
CA LEU A 101 -4.43 7.33 -2.16
C LEU A 101 -5.65 8.14 -1.72
N ASN A 102 -6.70 8.10 -2.53
CA ASN A 102 -7.97 8.74 -2.20
C ASN A 102 -8.89 7.74 -1.48
N THR A 103 -9.10 7.96 -0.18
CA THR A 103 -9.92 7.12 0.70
C THR A 103 -11.28 7.72 1.04
N LEU A 104 -11.75 8.73 0.30
CA LEU A 104 -13.03 9.41 0.56
C LEU A 104 -14.21 8.46 0.75
N GLU A 105 -14.43 7.53 -0.19
CA GLU A 105 -15.59 6.64 -0.12
C GLU A 105 -15.47 5.61 1.02
N LEU A 106 -14.24 5.31 1.50
CA LEU A 106 -14.03 4.47 2.69
C LEU A 106 -14.27 5.27 3.97
N ALA A 107 -13.75 6.49 4.07
CA ALA A 107 -13.95 7.36 5.23
C ALA A 107 -15.45 7.68 5.46
N GLN A 108 -16.25 7.74 4.38
CA GLN A 108 -17.70 7.92 4.46
C GLN A 108 -18.47 6.71 5.01
N MET A 109 -17.81 5.56 5.21
CA MET A 109 -18.44 4.38 5.82
C MET A 109 -18.47 4.45 7.34
N GLU A 110 -17.60 5.25 7.96
CA GLU A 110 -17.49 5.30 9.41
C GLU A 110 -18.57 6.18 10.03
N GLU A 111 -19.07 5.75 11.18
CA GLU A 111 -20.08 6.49 11.95
C GLU A 111 -19.43 7.51 12.90
N GLU A 112 -18.19 7.26 13.35
CA GLU A 112 -17.45 8.14 14.25
C GLU A 112 -16.43 9.02 13.49
N GLU A 113 -16.47 10.33 13.77
CA GLU A 113 -15.50 11.29 13.24
C GLU A 113 -14.07 10.93 13.67
N GLY A 114 -13.18 10.80 12.70
CA GLY A 114 -11.76 10.48 12.94
C GLY A 114 -11.46 9.01 13.19
N GLU A 115 -12.45 8.11 13.23
CA GLU A 115 -12.24 6.66 13.35
C GLU A 115 -11.35 6.13 12.22
N PHE A 116 -11.72 6.42 10.98
CA PHE A 116 -10.97 5.97 9.81
C PHE A 116 -9.52 6.48 9.77
N GLN A 117 -9.26 7.69 10.29
CA GLN A 117 -7.89 8.22 10.36
C GLN A 117 -7.05 7.39 11.33
N ARG A 118 -7.57 7.10 12.54
CA ARG A 118 -6.87 6.27 13.54
C ARG A 118 -6.60 4.86 12.99
N ASP A 119 -7.58 4.30 12.28
CA ASP A 119 -7.44 3.00 11.61
C ASP A 119 -6.34 3.04 10.55
N LEU A 120 -6.30 4.08 9.72
CA LEU A 120 -5.27 4.22 8.70
C LEU A 120 -3.85 4.38 9.28
N GLU A 121 -3.71 5.12 10.38
CA GLU A 121 -2.47 5.23 11.15
C GLU A 121 -2.06 3.87 11.73
N GLN A 122 -3.01 3.11 12.28
CA GLN A 122 -2.78 1.76 12.78
C GLN A 122 -2.35 0.81 11.65
N TYR A 123 -3.03 0.81 10.50
CA TYR A 123 -2.70 -0.02 9.35
C TYR A 123 -1.29 0.26 8.82
N GLN A 124 -0.87 1.53 8.83
CA GLN A 124 0.51 1.88 8.47
C GLN A 124 1.53 1.38 9.49
N ALA A 125 1.24 1.48 10.78
CA ALA A 125 2.13 0.95 11.83
C ALA A 125 2.26 -0.58 11.73
N GLU A 126 1.14 -1.27 11.49
CA GLU A 126 1.11 -2.71 11.25
C GLU A 126 1.91 -3.07 10.00
N PHE A 127 1.72 -2.34 8.90
CA PHE A 127 2.51 -2.51 7.68
C PHE A 127 4.02 -2.34 7.92
N GLU A 128 4.43 -1.31 8.67
CA GLU A 128 5.85 -1.11 9.00
C GLU A 128 6.42 -2.29 9.82
N SER A 129 5.62 -2.87 10.72
CA SER A 129 6.04 -4.04 11.47
C SER A 129 6.21 -5.31 10.60
N ILE A 130 5.43 -5.43 9.51
CA ILE A 130 5.57 -6.51 8.52
C ILE A 130 6.89 -6.35 7.78
N VAL A 131 7.15 -5.16 7.23
CA VAL A 131 8.36 -4.92 6.42
C VAL A 131 9.64 -4.96 7.26
N ALA A 132 9.54 -4.66 8.56
CA ALA A 132 10.63 -4.84 9.52
C ALA A 132 10.84 -6.31 9.96
N GLY A 133 9.92 -7.22 9.61
CA GLY A 133 9.95 -8.61 10.06
C GLY A 133 9.71 -8.78 11.57
N THR A 134 9.14 -7.77 12.22
CA THR A 134 8.87 -7.77 13.68
C THR A 134 7.43 -8.13 14.02
N PHE A 135 6.57 -8.26 13.01
CA PHE A 135 5.16 -8.58 13.22
C PHE A 135 4.95 -10.03 13.67
N ALA A 136 4.24 -10.19 14.79
CA ALA A 136 3.87 -11.47 15.36
C ALA A 136 2.34 -11.58 15.41
N SER A 137 1.72 -11.84 14.25
CA SER A 137 0.31 -12.25 14.11
C SER A 137 -0.77 -11.26 14.61
N ARG A 138 -1.42 -10.61 13.64
CA ARG A 138 -2.88 -10.54 13.52
C ARG A 138 -3.23 -10.86 12.07
N GLU A 139 -4.39 -11.48 11.86
CA GLU A 139 -4.94 -11.76 10.52
C GLU A 139 -5.09 -10.45 9.74
N LEU A 140 -4.10 -10.13 8.92
CA LEU A 140 -4.23 -9.08 7.92
C LEU A 140 -4.94 -9.69 6.72
N SER A 141 -6.17 -9.22 6.48
CA SER A 141 -6.89 -9.54 5.25
C SER A 141 -6.21 -8.87 4.07
N VAL A 142 -5.17 -9.50 3.51
CA VAL A 142 -4.53 -9.01 2.30
C VAL A 142 -5.29 -9.56 1.09
N ILE A 143 -6.08 -8.70 0.43
CA ILE A 143 -6.78 -9.08 -0.80
C ILE A 143 -5.81 -8.90 -1.98
N LEU A 144 -5.52 -9.99 -2.69
CA LEU A 144 -4.72 -9.95 -3.92
C LEU A 144 -5.43 -9.14 -5.00
N GLN A 145 -4.63 -8.35 -5.73
CA GLN A 145 -5.08 -7.58 -6.89
C GLN A 145 -5.60 -8.52 -8.00
N GLU A 146 -6.90 -8.53 -8.22
CA GLU A 146 -7.51 -9.01 -9.47
C GLU A 146 -7.75 -7.80 -10.39
N THR A 147 -6.76 -7.40 -11.21
CA THR A 147 -6.92 -6.33 -12.22
C THR A 147 -6.26 -6.74 -13.52
N ASP A 148 -6.97 -6.62 -14.63
CA ASP A 148 -6.53 -7.02 -15.99
C ASP A 148 -5.25 -6.30 -16.45
N GLN A 149 -4.97 -5.11 -15.92
CA GLN A 149 -3.76 -4.33 -16.22
C GLN A 149 -2.48 -4.91 -15.57
N LEU A 150 -2.60 -5.76 -14.56
CA LEU A 150 -1.47 -6.56 -14.05
C LEU A 150 -1.41 -7.94 -14.73
N ALA A 151 -2.50 -8.39 -15.37
CA ALA A 151 -2.54 -9.64 -16.12
C ALA A 151 -1.66 -9.62 -17.39
N GLN A 152 -1.34 -8.43 -17.92
CA GLN A 152 -0.35 -8.23 -18.99
C GLN A 152 1.10 -8.53 -18.56
N PHE A 153 1.35 -8.72 -17.26
CA PHE A 153 2.59 -9.25 -16.69
C PHE A 153 2.28 -10.60 -16.02
N PRO A 154 2.20 -11.70 -16.78
CA PRO A 154 1.51 -12.91 -16.36
C PRO A 154 2.13 -13.52 -15.10
N TYR A 155 1.37 -13.46 -14.01
CA TYR A 155 1.60 -14.28 -12.83
C TYR A 155 1.28 -15.74 -13.20
N ALA A 156 2.31 -16.59 -13.27
CA ALA A 156 2.20 -18.00 -13.64
C ALA A 156 1.90 -18.93 -12.44
N GLY A 157 1.69 -18.37 -11.25
CA GLY A 157 1.27 -19.10 -10.06
C GLY A 157 -0.26 -19.21 -9.98
N GLY A 158 -0.78 -20.22 -9.30
CA GLY A 158 -2.22 -20.29 -9.01
C GLY A 158 -2.67 -19.14 -8.08
N PRO A 159 -3.97 -18.83 -8.02
CA PRO A 159 -4.52 -17.85 -7.08
C PRO A 159 -4.16 -18.28 -5.65
N LEU A 160 -3.30 -17.50 -4.99
CA LEU A 160 -2.97 -17.72 -3.58
C LEU A 160 -3.99 -16.97 -2.73
N HIS A 161 -4.68 -17.68 -1.83
CA HIS A 161 -5.29 -17.00 -0.71
C HIS A 161 -4.15 -16.42 0.14
N LEU A 162 -3.99 -15.10 0.19
CA LEU A 162 -3.04 -14.47 1.12
C LEU A 162 -3.61 -14.55 2.54
N CYS A 163 -3.64 -15.75 3.09
CA CYS A 163 -3.58 -15.96 4.52
C CYS A 163 -2.09 -15.94 4.88
N GLY A 164 -1.70 -15.07 5.82
CA GLY A 164 -0.34 -15.08 6.34
C GLY A 164 0.03 -16.46 6.83
N TYR A 165 0.93 -17.14 6.12
CA TYR A 165 1.62 -18.29 6.66
C TYR A 165 2.60 -17.73 7.70
N SER A 166 2.46 -18.15 8.97
CA SER A 166 3.51 -17.91 9.95
C SER A 166 4.74 -18.68 9.51
N PHE A 167 5.78 -17.98 9.07
CA PHE A 167 7.08 -18.59 8.92
C PHE A 167 7.84 -18.43 10.22
N ASP A 168 8.28 -19.55 10.80
CA ASP A 168 9.42 -19.56 11.72
C ASP A 168 10.68 -19.22 10.91
N LEU A 169 10.86 -17.95 10.54
CA LEU A 169 12.13 -17.46 10.03
C LEU A 169 13.04 -17.14 11.21
N GLU A 170 14.27 -17.66 11.18
CA GLU A 170 15.31 -17.22 12.10
C GLU A 170 15.53 -15.71 11.90
N LEU A 171 15.24 -14.92 12.94
CA LEU A 171 15.46 -13.49 12.94
C LEU A 171 16.95 -13.20 12.68
N PRO A 172 17.31 -12.23 11.83
CA PRO A 172 18.69 -11.93 11.46
C PRO A 172 19.54 -11.32 12.61
N TRP A 173 19.00 -11.25 13.83
CA TRP A 173 19.71 -10.89 15.05
C TRP A 173 19.21 -11.73 16.23
N GLU A 174 20.12 -12.13 17.12
CA GLU A 174 19.78 -12.88 18.33
C GLU A 174 18.79 -12.09 19.19
N ARG A 175 17.68 -12.73 19.59
CA ARG A 175 16.74 -12.21 20.59
C ARG A 175 17.54 -11.88 21.86
N LYS A 176 17.54 -10.60 22.28
CA LYS A 176 17.99 -10.26 23.65
C LYS A 176 17.10 -10.99 24.64
N ALA A 177 17.72 -11.82 25.50
CA ALA A 177 17.03 -12.54 26.56
C ALA A 177 16.28 -11.55 27.46
N ALA A 178 15.01 -11.89 27.76
CA ALA A 178 14.16 -11.18 28.71
C ALA A 178 14.66 -11.36 30.14
#